data_AF-A0A251RTJ1-F1
#
_entry.id   AF-A0A251RTJ1-F1
#
_cell.length_a   1.000
_cell.length_b   1.000
_cell.length_c   1.000
_cell.angle_alpha   90.00
_cell.angle_beta   90.00
_cell.angle_gamma   90.00
#
_symmetry.space_group_name_H-M   'P 1'
#
loop_
_entity.id
_entity.type
_entity.pdbx_description
1 polymer ?
#
loop_
_entity_poly.entity_id
_entity_poly.type
_entity_poly.pdbx_seq_one_letter_code
_entity_poly.pdbx_strand_id
1 'polypeptide(L)' 'MNTIGVPVGGWAAIRFVADNPGVWFMHCHLEVHMTWGLGVVLIVKNGQGPMETLPHPPADMPRC' A
#
# COMPACT_ATOMS: atom_id res chain seq x y z
N MET A 1 -4.20 -12.66 -5.56
CA MET A 1 -2.78 -12.45 -5.90
C MET A 1 -2.46 -10.98 -5.65
N ASN A 2 -1.45 -10.65 -4.85
CA ASN A 2 -1.11 -9.28 -4.42
C ASN A 2 0.28 -8.82 -4.88
N THR A 3 1.14 -9.75 -5.28
CA THR A 3 2.50 -9.49 -5.79
C THR A 3 2.59 -9.95 -7.24
N ILE A 4 3.24 -9.15 -8.08
CA ILE A 4 3.50 -9.46 -9.49
C ILE A 4 5.00 -9.44 -9.77
N GLY A 5 5.50 -10.47 -10.44
CA GLY A 5 6.85 -10.49 -10.97
C GLY A 5 6.92 -9.66 -12.25
N VAL A 6 7.71 -8.59 -12.25
CA VAL A 6 8.01 -7.85 -13.48
C VAL A 6 9.09 -8.61 -14.25
N PRO A 7 8.87 -8.94 -15.54
CA PRO A 7 9.90 -9.62 -16.34
C PRO A 7 11.20 -8.84 -16.40
N VAL A 8 12.34 -9.55 -16.45
CA VAL A 8 13.66 -8.92 -16.58
C VAL A 8 13.71 -8.11 -17.88
N GLY A 9 14.02 -6.80 -17.75
CA GLY A 9 14.04 -5.87 -18.89
C GLY A 9 12.66 -5.58 -19.52
N GLY A 10 11.57 -6.00 -18.88
CA GLY A 10 10.21 -5.82 -19.36
C GLY A 10 9.36 -4.91 -18.47
N TRP A 11 8.03 -5.04 -18.62
CA TRP A 11 7.05 -4.27 -17.87
C TRP A 11 5.84 -5.13 -17.49
N ALA A 12 5.10 -4.68 -16.48
CA ALA A 12 3.79 -5.18 -16.13
C ALA A 12 2.87 -3.99 -15.83
N ALA A 13 1.59 -4.09 -16.20
CA ALA A 13 0.59 -3.08 -15.88
C ALA A 13 -0.45 -3.67 -14.92
N ILE A 14 -0.77 -2.92 -13.86
CA ILE A 14 -1.79 -3.29 -12.88
C ILE A 14 -2.87 -2.21 -12.82
N ARG A 15 -4.09 -2.61 -12.48
CA ARG A 15 -5.22 -1.72 -12.20
C ARG A 15 -5.97 -2.25 -10.98
N PHE A 16 -6.41 -1.33 -10.14
CA PHE A 16 -7.24 -1.62 -8.98
C PHE A 16 -8.15 -0.42 -8.71
N VAL A 17 -9.25 -0.64 -8.00
CA VAL A 17 -10.09 0.44 -7.46
C VAL A 17 -9.52 0.80 -6.10
N ALA A 18 -9.27 2.10 -5.88
CA ALA A 18 -8.78 2.60 -4.60
C ALA A 18 -9.96 2.89 -3.65
N ASP A 19 -10.72 1.85 -3.30
CA ASP A 19 -11.93 1.89 -2.46
C ASP A 19 -11.68 1.51 -1.00
N ASN A 20 -10.40 1.38 -0.61
CA ASN A 20 -9.99 1.02 0.75
C ASN A 20 -9.15 2.16 1.38
N PRO A 21 -9.77 3.08 2.13
CA PRO A 21 -9.09 4.19 2.80
C PRO A 21 -7.96 3.70 3.71
N GLY A 22 -6.82 4.38 3.67
CA GLY A 22 -5.64 3.91 4.41
C GLY A 22 -4.32 4.43 3.88
N VAL A 23 -3.26 3.91 4.48
CA VAL A 23 -1.87 4.16 4.12
C VAL A 23 -1.27 2.82 3.69
N TRP A 24 -1.06 2.64 2.39
CA TRP A 24 -0.73 1.35 1.78
C TRP A 24 0.70 1.33 1.27
N PHE A 25 1.52 0.41 1.77
CA PHE A 25 2.90 0.26 1.33
C PHE A 25 2.99 -0.65 0.10
N MET A 26 3.53 -0.12 -1.00
CA MET A 26 3.83 -0.87 -2.23
C MET A 26 5.34 -0.88 -2.42
N HIS A 27 5.94 -2.06 -2.51
CA HIS A 27 7.40 -2.17 -2.60
C HIS A 27 7.83 -3.43 -3.36
N CYS A 28 9.11 -3.49 -3.69
CA CYS A 28 9.72 -4.74 -4.14
C CYS A 28 9.85 -5.71 -2.94
N HIS A 29 9.36 -6.93 -3.10
CA HIS A 29 9.32 -7.91 -2.02
C HIS A 29 10.68 -8.58 -1.70
N LEU A 30 11.76 -8.15 -2.38
CA LEU A 30 13.12 -8.50 -1.99
C LEU A 30 13.56 -7.54 -0.89
N GLU A 31 13.83 -8.07 0.31
CA GLU A 31 14.14 -7.29 1.51
C GLU A 31 15.29 -6.28 1.29
N VAL A 32 16.31 -6.70 0.55
CA VAL A 32 17.43 -5.84 0.17
C VAL A 32 16.99 -4.65 -0.69
N HIS A 33 16.07 -4.85 -1.64
CA HIS A 33 15.55 -3.74 -2.45
C HIS A 33 14.58 -2.85 -1.67
N MET A 34 13.80 -3.42 -0.75
CA MET A 34 12.93 -2.65 0.13
C MET A 34 13.75 -1.69 1.00
N THR A 35 14.80 -2.19 1.65
CA THR A 35 15.67 -1.38 2.53
C THR A 35 16.53 -0.37 1.76
N TRP A 36 16.82 -0.63 0.48
CA TRP A 36 17.44 0.35 -0.43
C TRP A 36 16.48 1.45 -0.91
N GLY A 37 15.19 1.36 -0.57
CA GLY A 37 14.20 2.39 -0.86
C GLY A 37 13.34 2.14 -2.10
N LEU A 38 13.32 0.91 -2.63
CA LEU A 38 12.40 0.55 -3.72
C LEU A 38 10.98 0.30 -3.20
N GLY A 39 10.34 1.37 -2.75
CA GLY A 39 8.98 1.38 -2.25
C GLY A 39 8.32 2.75 -2.33
N VAL A 40 7.00 2.76 -2.28
CA VAL A 40 6.15 3.94 -2.27
C VAL A 40 4.98 3.68 -1.34
N VAL A 41 4.43 4.76 -0.79
CA VAL A 41 3.21 4.72 0.01
C VAL A 41 2.07 5.36 -0.77
N LEU A 42 0.94 4.68 -0.82
CA LEU A 42 -0.29 5.18 -1.41
C LEU A 42 -1.24 5.60 -0.29
N ILE A 43 -1.64 6.86 -0.28
CA ILE A 43 -2.65 7.37 0.66
C ILE A 43 -4.00 7.37 -0.05
N VAL A 44 -4.89 6.50 0.39
CA VAL A 44 -6.30 6.48 -0.04
C VAL A 44 -7.10 7.26 0.98
N LYS A 45 -7.71 8.36 0.56
CA LYS A 45 -8.50 9.24 1.44
C LYS A 45 -9.83 8.59 1.80
N ASN A 46 -10.46 9.07 2.87
CA ASN A 46 -11.83 8.70 3.20
C ASN A 46 -12.78 9.11 2.05
N GLY A 47 -13.77 8.26 1.82
CA GLY A 47 -14.90 8.48 0.92
C GLY A 47 -16.02 9.24 1.60
N GLN A 48 -17.25 9.02 1.13
CA GLN A 48 -18.44 9.70 1.64
C GLN A 48 -19.15 8.88 2.72
N GLY A 49 -19.10 7.55 2.61
CA GLY A 49 -19.81 6.66 3.53
C GLY A 49 -19.03 6.39 4.83
N PRO A 50 -19.73 6.01 5.92
CA PRO A 50 -19.09 5.51 7.14
C PRO A 50 -18.20 4.28 6.89
N MET A 51 -18.56 3.45 5.92
CA MET A 51 -17.79 2.27 5.51
C MET A 51 -16.57 2.61 4.65
N GLU A 52 -16.48 3.85 4.16
CA GLU A 52 -15.36 4.39 3.39
C GLU A 52 -14.53 5.36 4.25
N THR A 53 -14.60 5.23 5.56
CA THR A 53 -13.91 6.11 6.51
C THR A 53 -13.08 5.27 7.47
N LEU A 54 -11.81 5.64 7.67
CA LEU A 54 -10.94 4.98 8.65
C LEU A 54 -11.52 5.11 10.07
N PRO A 55 -11.43 4.06 10.90
CA PRO A 55 -11.76 4.16 12.31
C PRO A 55 -10.73 5.05 13.04
N HIS A 56 -11.09 5.47 14.25
CA HIS A 56 -10.12 6.09 15.14
C HIS A 56 -8.94 5.13 15.42
N PRO A 57 -7.70 5.65 15.51
CA PRO A 57 -6.56 4.80 15.82
C PRO A 57 -6.73 4.07 17.17
N PRO A 58 -6.33 2.79 17.27
CA PRO A 58 -6.37 2.06 18.54
C PRO A 58 -5.58 2.77 19.64
N ALA A 59 -6.10 2.75 20.87
CA ALA A 59 -5.49 3.43 22.01
C ALA A 59 -4.16 2.80 22.47
N ASP A 60 -3.91 1.54 22.09
CA ASP A 60 -2.78 0.70 22.46
C ASP A 60 -1.68 0.66 21.39
N MET A 61 -1.69 1.57 20.41
CA MET A 61 -0.62 1.61 19.40
C MET A 61 0.76 1.85 20.02
N PRO A 62 1.82 1.19 19.50
CA PRO A 62 3.20 1.45 19.91
C PRO A 62 3.56 2.93 19.78
N ARG A 63 4.39 3.42 20.71
CA ARG A 63 4.97 4.77 20.58
C ARG A 63 5.98 4.79 19.43
N CYS A 64 6.04 5.93 18.75
CA CYS A 64 7.08 6.22 17.78
C CYS A 64 8.46 6.30 18.45
#